data_AF-A0A2K3JX68-F1
#
_entry.id   AF-A0A2K3JX68-F1
#
_cell.length_a   1.000
_cell.length_b   1.000
_cell.length_c   1.000
_cell.angle_alpha   90.00
_cell.angle_beta   90.00
_cell.angle_gamma   90.00
#
_symmetry.space_group_name_H-M   'P 1'
#
loop_
_entity.id
_entity.type
_entity.pdbx_description
1 polymer ?
#
loop_
_entity_poly.entity_id
_entity_poly.type
_entity_poly.pdbx_seq_one_letter_code
_entity_poly.pdbx_strand_id
1 'polypeptide(L)'
;MGETPLRERFGRLFDLAETKMCSVAEMFSLGWGFDGEAWVWRRSLRAWEEELLRECQILLSNISLQAQSPDRWQWRLDPDTGYTVRGTYQFLTAIDLVTMDDAEHLIWHRQVPLKVSVLAWRLLRD
;
A
#
# COMPACT_ATOMS: atom_id res chain seq x y z
N MET A 1 -3.01 0.71 -0.55
CA MET A 1 -3.89 0.54 0.63
C MET A 1 -5.29 0.95 0.20
N GLY A 2 -6.31 0.12 0.43
CA GLY A 2 -7.69 0.43 0.04
C GLY A 2 -8.42 -0.62 -0.79
N GLU A 3 -7.83 -1.81 -1.01
CA GLU A 3 -8.51 -2.87 -1.79
C GLU A 3 -9.69 -3.50 -1.03
N THR A 4 -9.63 -3.52 0.30
CA THR A 4 -10.69 -4.05 1.17
C THR A 4 -10.99 -3.08 2.32
N PRO A 5 -12.27 -2.79 2.60
CA PRO A 5 -12.64 -1.91 3.70
C PRO A 5 -12.35 -2.58 5.05
N LEU A 6 -12.04 -1.77 6.08
CA LEU A 6 -11.69 -2.25 7.42
C LEU A 6 -12.74 -3.20 8.02
N ARG A 7 -14.04 -2.95 7.77
CA ARG A 7 -15.13 -3.82 8.21
C ARG A 7 -15.08 -5.23 7.60
N GLU A 8 -14.53 -5.38 6.40
CA GLU A 8 -14.42 -6.68 5.72
C GLU A 8 -13.15 -7.40 6.17
N ARG A 9 -12.04 -6.66 6.30
CA ARG A 9 -10.76 -7.21 6.78
C ARG A 9 -10.81 -7.60 8.27
N PHE A 10 -11.50 -6.82 9.09
CA PHE A 10 -11.62 -7.00 10.53
C PHE A 10 -13.07 -7.22 10.97
N GLY A 11 -13.83 -8.03 10.21
CA GLY A 11 -15.26 -8.27 10.49
C GLY A 11 -15.55 -8.76 11.90
N ARG A 12 -14.67 -9.60 12.47
CA ARG A 12 -14.78 -10.08 13.86
C ARG A 12 -14.72 -8.94 14.89
N LEU A 13 -13.80 -8.00 14.72
CA LEU A 13 -13.72 -6.83 15.58
C LEU A 13 -14.94 -5.92 15.36
N PHE A 14 -15.34 -5.72 14.11
CA PHE A 14 -16.52 -4.92 13.77
C PHE A 14 -17.82 -5.47 14.37
N ASP A 15 -17.98 -6.79 14.44
CA ASP A 15 -19.14 -7.43 15.06
C ASP A 15 -19.20 -7.20 16.58
N LEU A 16 -18.03 -7.16 17.23
CA LEU A 16 -17.87 -6.98 18.66
C LEU A 16 -17.86 -5.51 19.11
N ALA A 17 -17.55 -4.59 18.19
CA ALA A 17 -17.59 -3.16 18.44
C ALA A 17 -19.01 -2.72 18.82
N GLU A 18 -19.11 -1.93 19.88
CA GLU A 18 -20.38 -1.32 20.29
C GLU A 18 -20.73 -0.13 19.39
N THR A 19 -19.74 0.70 19.08
CA THR A 19 -19.82 1.88 18.22
C THR A 19 -19.51 1.57 16.76
N LYS A 20 -20.46 0.93 16.06
CA LYS A 20 -20.30 0.55 14.63
C LYS A 20 -20.29 1.72 13.63
N MET A 21 -20.74 2.89 14.06
CA MET A 21 -20.87 4.09 13.22
C MET A 21 -19.78 5.14 13.49
N CYS A 22 -18.81 4.85 14.37
CA CYS A 22 -17.74 5.78 14.67
C CYS A 22 -16.85 5.97 13.43
N SER A 23 -16.61 7.23 13.06
CA SER A 23 -15.71 7.56 11.96
C SER A 23 -14.26 7.37 12.36
N VAL A 24 -13.40 7.13 11.37
CA VAL A 24 -11.95 6.98 11.58
C VAL A 24 -11.34 8.26 12.21
N ALA A 25 -11.89 9.43 11.91
CA ALA A 25 -11.47 10.71 12.50
C ALA A 25 -11.85 10.85 13.98
N GLU A 26 -13.05 10.39 14.37
CA GLU A 26 -13.47 10.34 15.78
C GLU A 26 -12.63 9.34 16.56
N MET A 27 -12.37 8.15 16.00
CA MET A 27 -11.49 7.15 16.61
C MET A 27 -10.06 7.68 16.81
N PHE A 28 -9.55 8.45 15.84
CA PHE A 28 -8.25 9.11 15.98
C PHE A 28 -8.26 10.13 17.14
N SER A 29 -9.33 10.90 17.26
CA SER A 29 -9.48 11.93 18.30
C SER A 29 -9.61 11.34 19.71
N LEU A 30 -10.27 10.19 19.84
CA LEU A 30 -10.40 9.44 21.10
C LEU A 30 -9.15 8.62 21.45
N GLY A 31 -8.19 8.55 20.53
CA GLY A 31 -7.02 7.69 20.63
C GLY A 31 -7.37 6.24 20.26
N TRP A 32 -6.94 5.82 19.07
CA TRP A 32 -7.06 4.42 18.63
C TRP A 32 -5.88 3.53 19.07
N GLY A 33 -5.01 4.03 19.96
CA GLY A 33 -3.84 3.31 20.44
C GLY A 33 -4.18 2.26 21.50
N PHE A 34 -3.14 1.65 22.08
CA PHE A 34 -3.26 0.55 23.05
C PHE A 34 -4.06 0.94 24.31
N ASP A 35 -4.00 2.21 24.74
CA ASP A 35 -4.69 2.75 25.92
C ASP A 35 -5.77 3.80 25.57
N GLY A 36 -6.14 3.92 24.30
CA GLY A 36 -7.06 4.98 23.88
C GLY A 36 -8.53 4.57 23.98
N GLU A 37 -9.41 5.55 24.14
CA GLU A 37 -10.84 5.35 24.41
C GLU A 37 -11.66 5.01 23.14
N ALA A 38 -11.01 4.90 21.97
CA ALA A 38 -11.69 4.66 20.71
C ALA A 38 -12.32 3.25 20.61
N TRP A 39 -11.85 2.29 21.41
CA TRP A 39 -12.23 0.87 21.29
C TRP A 39 -13.22 0.47 22.38
N VAL A 40 -14.50 0.42 22.05
CA VAL A 40 -15.57 -0.03 22.96
C VAL A 40 -16.10 -1.39 22.51
N TRP A 41 -15.94 -2.41 23.35
CA TRP A 41 -16.29 -3.80 23.05
C TRP A 41 -17.49 -4.28 23.88
N ARG A 42 -18.40 -5.02 23.24
CA ARG A 42 -19.58 -5.62 23.91
C ARG A 42 -19.20 -6.70 24.95
N ARG A 43 -18.02 -7.30 24.81
CA ARG A 43 -17.44 -8.30 25.72
C ARG A 43 -15.93 -8.19 25.72
N SER A 44 -15.26 -8.79 26.70
CA SER A 44 -13.81 -8.94 26.68
C SER A 44 -13.35 -9.70 25.43
N LEU A 45 -12.26 -9.18 24.84
CA LEU A 45 -11.58 -9.82 23.71
C LEU A 45 -10.86 -11.07 24.20
N ARG A 46 -10.81 -12.09 23.34
CA ARG A 46 -9.96 -13.26 23.54
C ARG A 46 -8.54 -12.94 23.06
N ALA A 47 -7.54 -13.69 23.52
CA ALA A 47 -6.13 -13.47 23.15
C ALA A 47 -5.88 -13.35 21.63
N TRP A 48 -6.56 -14.15 20.81
CA TRP A 48 -6.49 -14.07 19.34
C TRP A 48 -7.24 -12.88 18.73
N GLU A 49 -8.27 -12.35 19.41
CA GLU A 49 -8.97 -11.11 19.02
C GLU A 49 -8.14 -9.87 19.40
N GLU A 50 -7.38 -9.93 20.50
CA GLU A 50 -6.40 -8.90 20.87
C GLU A 50 -5.24 -8.82 19.87
N GLU A 51 -4.77 -9.96 19.33
CA GLU A 51 -3.75 -9.96 18.28
C GLU A 51 -4.27 -9.33 16.98
N LEU A 52 -5.52 -9.64 16.58
CA LEU A 52 -6.18 -8.97 15.46
C LEU A 52 -6.33 -7.46 15.70
N LEU A 53 -6.60 -7.05 16.94
CA LEU A 53 -6.65 -5.63 17.29
C LEU A 53 -5.28 -4.96 17.14
N ARG A 54 -4.18 -5.62 17.55
CA ARG A 54 -2.83 -5.11 17.33
C ARG A 54 -2.52 -4.94 15.85
N GLU A 55 -2.88 -5.90 15.01
CA GLU A 55 -2.71 -5.77 13.55
C GLU A 55 -3.49 -4.57 13.00
N CYS A 56 -4.73 -4.36 13.49
CA CYS A 56 -5.54 -3.20 13.12
C CYS A 56 -4.89 -1.89 13.58
N GLN A 57 -4.41 -1.82 14.82
CA GLN A 57 -3.71 -0.65 15.37
C GLN A 57 -2.42 -0.33 14.60
N ILE A 58 -1.62 -1.34 14.24
CA ILE A 58 -0.43 -1.17 13.40
C ILE A 58 -0.80 -0.65 12.02
N LEU A 59 -1.89 -1.15 11.44
CA LEU A 59 -2.38 -0.67 10.15
C LEU A 59 -2.84 0.79 10.24
N LEU A 60 -3.55 1.16 11.31
CA LEU A 60 -4.00 2.53 11.55
C LEU A 60 -2.84 3.47 11.90
N SER A 61 -1.80 3.03 12.60
CA SER A 61 -0.64 3.85 12.92
C SER A 61 0.20 4.21 11.69
N ASN A 62 0.12 3.41 10.62
CA ASN A 62 0.68 3.76 9.31
C ASN A 62 -0.12 4.85 8.59
N ILE A 63 -1.28 5.26 9.11
CA ILE A 63 -2.11 6.32 8.54
C ILE A 63 -1.82 7.61 9.31
N SER A 64 -1.35 8.62 8.59
CA SER A 64 -1.24 9.99 9.12
C SER A 64 -2.51 10.75 8.78
N LEU A 65 -3.33 11.06 9.79
CA LEU A 65 -4.51 11.91 9.64
C LEU A 65 -4.14 13.36 9.94
N GLN A 66 -4.47 14.24 9.02
CA GLN A 66 -4.31 15.68 9.18
C GLN A 66 -5.67 16.30 9.50
N ALA A 67 -5.82 16.81 10.72
CA ALA A 67 -7.12 17.22 11.30
C ALA A 67 -7.83 18.37 10.54
N GLN A 68 -7.15 19.06 9.61
CA GLN A 68 -7.70 20.22 8.90
C GLN A 68 -7.49 20.18 7.37
N SER A 69 -7.15 19.03 6.81
CA SER A 69 -7.06 18.86 5.36
C SER A 69 -8.19 17.97 4.86
N PRO A 70 -8.92 18.36 3.78
CA PRO A 70 -9.85 17.45 3.14
C PRO A 70 -9.10 16.24 2.56
N ASP A 71 -9.77 15.08 2.54
CA ASP A 71 -9.24 13.88 1.92
C ASP A 71 -8.89 14.15 0.45
N ARG A 72 -7.65 13.85 0.06
CA ARG A 72 -7.19 13.91 -1.33
C ARG A 72 -6.57 12.60 -1.75
N TRP A 73 -6.95 12.16 -2.95
CA TRP A 73 -6.27 11.07 -3.64
C TRP A 73 -4.82 11.47 -3.90
N GLN A 74 -3.89 10.76 -3.28
CA GLN A 74 -2.47 10.92 -3.53
C GLN A 74 -2.00 9.83 -4.48
N TRP A 75 -1.21 10.23 -5.47
CA TRP A 75 -0.57 9.28 -6.34
C TRP A 75 0.77 8.84 -5.75
N ARG A 76 0.96 7.54 -5.59
CA ARG A 76 2.18 6.99 -4.97
C ARG A 76 3.47 7.34 -5.71
N LEU A 77 3.40 7.62 -7.01
CA LEU A 77 4.58 7.98 -7.81
C LEU A 77 4.97 9.45 -7.68
N ASP A 78 3.99 10.33 -7.42
CA ASP A 78 4.22 11.77 -7.21
C ASP A 78 3.16 12.29 -6.22
N PRO A 79 3.50 12.33 -4.92
CA PRO A 79 2.57 12.76 -3.88
C PRO A 79 2.32 14.28 -3.90
N ASP A 80 3.21 15.07 -4.52
CA ASP A 80 3.12 16.54 -4.54
C ASP A 80 2.26 17.06 -5.69
N THR A 81 2.48 16.53 -6.91
CA THR A 81 1.77 16.95 -8.13
C THR A 81 0.51 16.11 -8.36
N GLY A 82 0.47 14.87 -7.88
CA GLY A 82 -0.59 13.91 -8.16
C GLY A 82 -0.54 13.34 -9.58
N TYR A 83 -1.59 12.63 -9.99
CA TYR A 83 -1.62 11.93 -11.30
C TYR A 83 -1.50 12.89 -12.49
N THR A 84 -0.41 12.75 -13.24
CA THR A 84 -0.27 13.39 -14.55
C THR A 84 0.12 12.36 -15.60
N VAL A 85 -0.51 12.44 -16.78
CA VAL A 85 -0.19 11.55 -17.91
C VAL A 85 1.28 11.68 -18.30
N ARG A 86 1.81 12.92 -18.32
CA ARG A 86 3.21 13.21 -18.63
C ARG A 86 4.17 12.57 -17.62
N GLY A 87 3.91 12.75 -16.31
CA GLY A 87 4.74 12.13 -15.27
C GLY A 87 4.68 10.61 -15.36
N THR A 88 3.49 10.06 -15.62
CA THR A 88 3.31 8.60 -15.75
C THR A 88 4.17 8.07 -16.89
N TYR A 89 4.10 8.73 -18.04
CA TYR A 89 4.86 8.33 -19.22
C TYR A 89 6.37 8.43 -18.95
N GLN A 90 6.84 9.51 -18.31
CA GLN A 90 8.25 9.64 -17.93
C GLN A 90 8.72 8.53 -16.99
N PHE A 91 7.93 8.18 -15.97
CA PHE A 91 8.25 7.08 -15.06
C PHE A 91 8.27 5.72 -15.77
N LEU A 92 7.27 5.44 -16.61
CA LEU A 92 7.20 4.18 -17.36
C LEU A 92 8.37 4.05 -18.34
N THR A 93 8.68 5.12 -19.09
CA THR A 93 9.82 5.14 -20.01
C THR A 93 11.15 5.01 -19.26
N ALA A 94 11.30 5.63 -18.08
CA ALA A 94 12.52 5.48 -17.28
C ALA A 94 12.71 4.03 -16.78
N ILE A 95 11.64 3.38 -16.31
CA ILE A 95 11.69 1.96 -15.90
C ILE A 95 12.04 1.06 -17.09
N ASP A 96 11.39 1.28 -18.23
CA ASP A 96 11.65 0.51 -19.46
C ASP A 96 13.10 0.67 -19.93
N LEU A 97 13.64 1.90 -19.91
CA LEU A 97 15.04 2.17 -20.23
C LEU A 97 16.01 1.45 -19.29
N VAL A 98 15.78 1.49 -17.97
CA VAL A 98 16.64 0.79 -16.99
C VAL A 98 16.60 -0.73 -17.21
N THR A 99 15.41 -1.29 -17.45
CA THR A 99 15.24 -2.74 -17.65
C THR A 99 15.88 -3.20 -18.95
N MET A 100 15.79 -2.38 -20.01
CA MET A 100 16.41 -2.65 -21.31
C MET A 100 17.95 -2.55 -21.22
N ASP A 101 18.49 -1.57 -20.50
CA ASP A 101 19.95 -1.41 -20.31
C ASP A 101 20.57 -2.61 -19.59
N ASP A 102 19.97 -3.07 -18.49
CA ASP A 102 20.39 -4.27 -17.77
C ASP A 102 20.33 -5.52 -18.67
N ALA A 103 19.25 -5.65 -19.44
CA ALA A 103 19.08 -6.76 -20.38
C ALA A 103 20.12 -6.71 -21.53
N GLU A 104 20.41 -5.53 -22.07
CA GLU A 104 21.43 -5.33 -23.10
C GLU A 104 22.83 -5.69 -22.58
N HIS A 105 23.16 -5.27 -21.35
CA HIS A 105 24.41 -5.62 -20.70
C HIS A 105 24.59 -7.15 -20.50
N LEU A 106 23.50 -7.87 -20.22
CA LEU A 106 23.49 -9.33 -20.09
C LEU A 106 23.54 -10.04 -21.44
N ILE A 107 22.79 -9.55 -22.43
CA ILE A 107 22.71 -10.11 -23.79
C ILE A 107 24.08 -10.01 -24.49
N TRP A 108 24.75 -8.87 -24.37
CA TRP A 108 26.01 -8.60 -25.04
C TRP A 108 27.25 -8.96 -24.20
N HIS A 109 27.07 -9.76 -23.14
CA HIS A 109 28.16 -10.15 -22.26
C HIS A 109 29.21 -11.00 -23.01
N ARG A 110 30.51 -10.71 -22.76
CA ARG A 110 31.66 -11.29 -23.49
C ARG A 110 31.76 -12.82 -23.44
N GLN A 111 31.13 -13.45 -22.44
CA GLN A 111 31.12 -14.91 -22.26
C GLN A 111 29.96 -15.61 -22.99
N VAL A 112 29.00 -14.87 -23.54
CA VAL A 112 27.84 -15.43 -24.24
C VAL A 112 28.15 -15.55 -25.73
N PRO A 113 28.00 -16.75 -26.33
CA PRO A 113 28.16 -16.90 -27.77
C PRO A 113 27.15 -16.06 -28.55
N LEU A 114 27.60 -15.38 -29.60
CA LEU A 114 26.80 -14.41 -30.38
C LEU A 114 25.45 -14.95 -30.87
N LYS A 115 25.34 -16.25 -31.16
CA LYS A 115 24.07 -16.88 -31.57
C LYS A 115 23.01 -16.84 -30.48
N VAL A 116 23.43 -16.97 -29.22
CA VAL A 116 22.56 -16.92 -28.04
C VAL A 116 22.14 -15.48 -27.75
N SER A 117 23.06 -14.52 -27.87
CA SER A 117 22.77 -13.09 -27.73
C SER A 117 21.73 -12.61 -28.74
N VAL A 118 21.90 -12.95 -30.03
CA VAL A 118 20.96 -12.55 -31.09
C VAL A 118 19.58 -13.18 -30.90
N LEU A 119 19.51 -14.43 -30.41
CA LEU A 119 18.24 -15.07 -30.10
C LEU A 119 17.54 -14.40 -28.90
N ALA A 120 18.28 -14.13 -27.82
CA ALA A 120 17.75 -13.47 -26.62
C ALA A 120 17.25 -12.05 -26.92
N TRP A 121 17.99 -11.28 -27.71
CA TRP A 121 17.59 -9.93 -28.13
C TRP A 121 16.30 -9.93 -28.96
N ARG A 122 16.11 -10.91 -29.86
CA ARG A 122 14.87 -11.05 -30.63
C ARG A 122 13.68 -11.38 -29.73
N LEU A 123 13.87 -12.28 -28.76
CA LEU A 123 12.84 -12.65 -27.80
C LEU A 123 12.43 -11.52 -26.85
N LEU A 124 13.33 -10.56 -26.58
CA LEU A 124 13.05 -9.38 -25.77
C LEU A 124 12.34 -8.25 -26.53
N ARG A 125 12.32 -8.29 -27.87
CA ARG A 125 11.72 -7.27 -28.74
C ARG A 125 10.41 -7.69 -29.41
N ASP A 126 10.02 -8.96 -29.34
CA ASP A 126 8.69 -9.48 -29.72
C ASP A 126 7.71 -9.36 -28.54
#